data_AF-A0A7C6Y1W3-F1
#
_entry.id   AF-A0A7C6Y1W3-F1
#
_cell.length_a   1.000
_cell.length_b   1.000
_cell.length_c   1.000
_cell.angle_alpha   90.00
_cell.angle_beta   90.00
_cell.angle_gamma   90.00
#
_symmetry.space_group_name_H-M   'P 1'
#
loop_
_entity.id
_entity.type
_entity.pdbx_description
1 polymer ?
#
loop_
_entity_poly.entity_id
_entity_poly.type
_entity_poly.pdbx_seq_one_letter_code
_entity_poly.pdbx_strand_id
1 'polypeptide(L)'
;MKKLINSITYTQTIKKSVFITNLIPVFSVDDAKEQLKEIKKKHYDATHNCYSYIISSDNDSIKYSDDGEPSQTAGIVIYNVLEKNDLTNILAIVTRYYGGIKLGAGGLIRAYSTSISEALKLATIEEIIDYQYYKIVTDYETANILNRFLENYNIIDKKFQTKVTLIFKIIASEATQFLEQATNYSKGEAEISLLDDSIYNKNL
;
A
#
# COMPACT_ATOMS: atom_id res chain seq x y z
N MET A 1 2.63 5.35 -1.32
CA MET A 1 1.77 4.33 -0.68
C MET A 1 2.51 3.66 0.46
N LYS A 2 1.77 3.20 1.46
CA LYS A 2 2.25 2.53 2.66
C LYS A 2 1.49 1.24 2.88
N LYS A 3 2.11 0.25 3.52
CA LYS A 3 1.49 -1.02 3.90
C LYS A 3 1.64 -1.31 5.38
N LEU A 4 0.69 -2.07 5.89
CA LEU A 4 0.75 -2.67 7.22
C LEU A 4 1.65 -3.92 7.18
N ILE A 5 2.51 -4.11 8.18
CA ILE A 5 3.42 -5.27 8.25
C ILE A 5 2.79 -6.47 8.96
N ASN A 6 2.02 -6.22 10.01
CA ASN A 6 1.36 -7.26 10.78
C ASN A 6 -0.04 -6.82 11.20
N SER A 7 -0.93 -7.80 11.38
CA SER A 7 -2.25 -7.53 11.92
C SER A 7 -2.15 -6.96 13.33
N ILE A 8 -3.06 -6.04 13.66
CA ILE A 8 -3.23 -5.52 15.00
C ILE A 8 -4.71 -5.44 15.37
N THR A 9 -4.98 -5.50 16.67
CA THR A 9 -6.32 -5.27 17.23
C THR A 9 -6.24 -4.17 18.27
N TYR A 10 -7.17 -3.22 18.19
CA TYR A 10 -7.33 -2.13 19.16
C TYR A 10 -8.79 -2.09 19.62
N THR A 11 -9.02 -1.84 20.91
CA THR A 11 -10.37 -1.78 21.48
C THR A 11 -10.55 -0.47 22.23
N GLN A 12 -11.70 0.19 22.01
CA GLN A 12 -12.12 1.36 22.77
C GLN A 12 -13.60 1.28 23.15
N THR A 13 -13.96 1.96 24.24
CA THR A 13 -15.35 2.06 24.70
C THR A 13 -15.82 3.52 24.65
N ILE A 14 -16.93 3.78 23.96
CA ILE A 14 -17.55 5.11 23.85
C ILE A 14 -19.02 5.01 24.23
N LYS A 15 -19.44 5.74 25.27
CA LYS A 15 -20.80 5.71 25.82
C LYS A 15 -21.34 4.28 25.96
N LYS A 16 -20.56 3.42 26.63
CA LYS A 16 -20.81 1.98 26.85
C LYS A 16 -20.79 1.10 25.60
N SER A 17 -20.74 1.67 24.38
CA SER A 17 -20.56 0.88 23.16
C SER A 17 -19.09 0.50 23.03
N VAL A 18 -18.80 -0.75 22.72
CA VAL A 18 -17.43 -1.25 22.52
C VAL A 18 -17.15 -1.29 21.02
N PHE A 19 -16.00 -0.74 20.62
CA PHE A 19 -15.49 -0.75 19.25
C PHE A 19 -14.17 -1.50 19.22
N ILE A 20 -14.12 -2.58 18.45
CA ILE A 20 -12.94 -3.42 18.27
C ILE A 20 -12.48 -3.25 16.82
N THR A 21 -11.37 -2.56 16.64
CA THR A 21 -10.70 -2.37 15.35
C THR A 21 -9.73 -3.51 15.10
N ASN A 22 -9.84 -4.17 13.96
CA ASN A 22 -8.84 -5.06 13.41
C ASN A 22 -8.27 -4.42 12.14
N LEU A 23 -6.96 -4.21 12.09
CA LEU A 23 -6.24 -3.86 10.87
C LEU A 23 -5.46 -5.08 10.43
N ILE A 24 -5.63 -5.50 9.19
CA ILE A 24 -5.13 -6.78 8.67
C ILE A 24 -4.47 -6.51 7.30
N PRO A 25 -3.20 -6.88 7.09
CA PRO A 25 -2.60 -6.82 5.76
C PRO A 25 -3.26 -7.87 4.87
N VAL A 26 -3.63 -7.49 3.66
CA VAL A 26 -4.32 -8.36 2.68
C VAL A 26 -3.79 -8.08 1.29
N PHE A 27 -3.67 -9.13 0.47
CA PHE A 27 -3.01 -9.04 -0.84
C PHE A 27 -3.93 -9.31 -2.02
N SER A 28 -5.18 -9.69 -1.76
CA SER A 28 -6.20 -9.89 -2.78
C SER A 28 -7.59 -9.68 -2.23
N VAL A 29 -8.55 -9.49 -3.13
CA VAL A 29 -9.97 -9.35 -2.76
C VAL A 29 -10.49 -10.62 -2.06
N ASP A 30 -10.02 -11.79 -2.46
CA ASP A 30 -10.47 -13.05 -1.87
C ASP A 30 -9.87 -13.29 -0.48
N ASP A 31 -8.60 -12.94 -0.27
CA ASP A 31 -7.97 -12.90 1.06
C ASP A 31 -8.73 -11.93 1.99
N ALA A 32 -9.04 -10.72 1.53
CA ALA A 32 -9.83 -9.77 2.32
C ALA A 32 -11.22 -10.29 2.69
N LYS A 33 -11.90 -11.01 1.78
CA LYS A 33 -13.19 -11.66 2.08
C LYS A 33 -13.05 -12.78 3.11
N GLU A 34 -11.99 -13.58 3.03
CA GLU A 34 -11.72 -14.66 3.96
C GLU A 34 -11.47 -14.12 5.38
N GLN A 35 -10.58 -13.14 5.51
CA GLN A 35 -10.31 -12.47 6.79
C GLN A 35 -11.57 -11.81 7.37
N LEU A 36 -12.37 -11.13 6.53
CA LEU A 36 -13.65 -10.55 6.96
C LEU A 36 -14.62 -11.62 7.48
N LYS A 37 -14.71 -12.76 6.81
CA LYS A 37 -15.56 -13.87 7.22
C LYS A 37 -15.14 -14.42 8.58
N GLU A 38 -13.84 -14.59 8.83
CA GLU A 38 -13.33 -15.08 10.11
C GLU A 38 -13.62 -14.10 11.26
N ILE A 39 -13.44 -12.79 11.04
CA ILE A 39 -13.79 -11.78 12.05
C ILE A 39 -15.30 -11.72 12.30
N LYS A 40 -16.13 -11.78 11.26
CA LYS A 40 -17.60 -11.85 11.40
C LYS A 40 -18.04 -13.11 12.14
N LYS A 41 -17.38 -14.25 11.94
CA LYS A 41 -17.65 -15.49 12.66
C LYS A 41 -17.23 -15.38 14.13
N LYS A 42 -16.08 -14.77 14.42
CA LYS A 42 -15.59 -14.52 15.78
C LYS A 42 -16.51 -13.58 16.56
N HIS A 43 -17.07 -12.58 15.88
CA HIS A 43 -17.98 -11.57 16.44
C HIS A 43 -19.38 -11.68 15.85
N TYR A 44 -19.92 -12.91 15.81
CA TYR A 44 -21.22 -13.20 15.19
C TYR A 44 -22.40 -12.52 15.89
N ASP A 45 -22.23 -12.18 17.16
CA ASP A 45 -23.21 -11.54 18.04
C ASP A 45 -23.02 -10.01 18.13
N ALA A 46 -22.05 -9.46 17.40
CA ALA A 46 -21.86 -8.01 17.33
C ALA A 46 -23.03 -7.31 16.66
N THR A 47 -23.24 -6.04 17.02
CA THR A 47 -24.29 -5.22 16.40
C THR A 47 -23.95 -4.93 14.94
N HIS A 48 -22.69 -4.56 14.66
CA HIS A 48 -22.20 -4.27 13.31
C HIS A 48 -20.72 -4.65 13.18
N ASN A 49 -20.32 -5.10 12.00
CA ASN A 49 -18.95 -5.36 11.58
C ASN A 49 -18.66 -4.52 10.33
N CYS A 50 -18.59 -3.19 10.52
CA CYS A 50 -18.31 -2.24 9.44
C CYS A 50 -16.86 -2.39 8.98
N TYR A 51 -16.60 -2.23 7.69
CA TYR A 51 -15.27 -2.46 7.16
C TYR A 51 -14.94 -1.58 5.95
N SER A 52 -13.66 -1.49 5.66
CA SER A 52 -13.13 -1.03 4.38
C SER A 52 -11.88 -1.83 4.02
N TYR A 53 -11.63 -2.04 2.73
CA TYR A 53 -10.35 -2.49 2.24
C TYR A 53 -9.87 -1.65 1.06
N ILE A 54 -8.55 -1.53 0.95
CA ILE A 54 -7.82 -0.93 -0.18
C ILE A 54 -6.77 -1.96 -0.58
N ILE A 55 -6.82 -2.44 -1.82
CA ILE A 55 -5.91 -3.47 -2.33
C ILE A 55 -5.31 -2.97 -3.63
N SER A 56 -4.00 -2.74 -3.63
CA SER A 56 -3.23 -2.39 -4.82
C SER A 56 -2.95 -3.67 -5.61
N SER A 57 -3.61 -3.76 -6.77
CA SER A 57 -3.48 -4.83 -7.77
C SER A 57 -3.65 -4.19 -9.15
N ASP A 58 -3.50 -4.95 -10.24
CA ASP A 58 -3.61 -4.43 -11.62
C ASP A 58 -4.88 -3.60 -11.90
N ASN A 59 -5.94 -3.73 -11.09
CA ASN A 59 -7.19 -2.98 -11.20
C ASN A 59 -7.60 -2.19 -9.94
N ASP A 60 -6.73 -2.02 -8.94
CA ASP A 60 -6.97 -1.32 -7.67
C ASP A 60 -8.40 -1.51 -7.08
N SER A 61 -8.52 -2.40 -6.09
CA SER A 61 -9.82 -2.74 -5.52
C SER A 61 -10.09 -2.01 -4.21
N ILE A 62 -11.13 -1.17 -4.20
CA ILE A 62 -11.61 -0.44 -3.02
C ILE A 62 -13.04 -0.85 -2.69
N LYS A 63 -13.33 -1.11 -1.41
CA LYS A 63 -14.69 -1.35 -0.93
C LYS A 63 -14.84 -0.89 0.51
N TYR A 64 -15.99 -0.32 0.83
CA TYR A 64 -16.41 -0.02 2.20
C TYR A 64 -17.85 -0.44 2.46
N SER A 65 -18.20 -0.69 3.71
CA SER A 65 -19.55 -1.08 4.14
C SER A 65 -19.86 -0.58 5.54
N ASP A 66 -21.05 0.02 5.68
CA ASP A 66 -21.61 0.41 6.97
C ASP A 66 -22.20 -0.78 7.76
N ASP A 67 -22.33 -1.98 7.17
CA ASP A 67 -22.84 -3.20 7.83
C ASP A 67 -24.10 -3.01 8.69
N GLY A 68 -25.04 -2.17 8.22
CA GLY A 68 -26.29 -1.87 8.91
C GLY A 68 -26.26 -0.66 9.85
N GLU A 69 -25.09 -0.02 10.06
CA GLU A 69 -25.04 1.33 10.61
C GLU A 69 -25.76 2.32 9.67
N PRO A 70 -26.19 3.50 10.17
CA PRO A 70 -26.70 4.56 9.31
C PRO A 70 -25.73 4.88 8.17
N SER A 71 -26.29 5.11 6.98
CA SER A 71 -25.52 5.37 5.76
C SER A 71 -24.44 6.43 5.97
N GLN A 72 -23.23 6.13 5.50
CA GLN A 72 -22.06 7.01 5.51
C GLN A 72 -21.55 7.37 6.91
N THR A 73 -21.85 6.56 7.94
CA THR A 73 -21.36 6.82 9.30
C THR A 73 -20.21 5.92 9.74
N ALA A 74 -19.90 4.86 8.99
CA ALA A 74 -18.89 3.88 9.37
C ALA A 74 -17.95 3.48 8.22
N GLY A 75 -18.44 2.79 7.19
CA GLY A 75 -17.61 2.22 6.12
C GLY A 75 -16.78 3.28 5.39
N ILE A 76 -17.44 4.32 4.88
CA ILE A 76 -16.74 5.43 4.19
C ILE A 76 -15.79 6.18 5.15
N VAL A 77 -16.14 6.25 6.44
CA VAL A 77 -15.29 6.89 7.46
C VAL A 77 -14.01 6.09 7.66
N ILE A 78 -14.11 4.76 7.73
CA ILE A 78 -12.96 3.86 7.78
C ILE A 78 -12.09 4.07 6.54
N TYR A 79 -12.67 4.03 5.35
CA TYR A 79 -11.96 4.27 4.08
C TYR A 79 -11.20 5.59 4.08
N ASN A 80 -11.86 6.70 4.41
CA ASN A 80 -11.26 8.03 4.38
C ASN A 80 -10.05 8.15 5.34
N VAL A 81 -10.06 7.44 6.48
CA VAL A 81 -8.91 7.44 7.39
C VAL A 81 -7.75 6.64 6.78
N LEU A 82 -8.01 5.50 6.14
CA LEU A 82 -6.96 4.71 5.48
C LEU A 82 -6.35 5.49 4.30
N GLU A 83 -7.19 6.04 3.43
CA GLU A 83 -6.79 6.83 2.26
C GLU A 83 -5.97 8.06 2.67
N LYS A 84 -6.41 8.81 3.69
CA LYS A 84 -5.66 9.96 4.20
C LYS A 84 -4.26 9.59 4.74
N ASN A 85 -4.08 8.35 5.19
CA ASN A 85 -2.79 7.84 5.65
C ASN A 85 -1.98 7.16 4.54
N ASP A 86 -2.42 7.26 3.28
CA ASP A 86 -1.77 6.68 2.09
C ASP A 86 -1.55 5.16 2.22
N LEU A 87 -2.53 4.45 2.83
CA LEU A 87 -2.44 3.01 3.09
C LEU A 87 -3.08 2.19 1.97
N THR A 88 -2.42 1.09 1.61
CA THR A 88 -2.93 0.05 0.70
C THR A 88 -2.62 -1.34 1.23
N ASN A 89 -3.13 -2.38 0.54
CA ASN A 89 -3.04 -3.79 0.91
C ASN A 89 -3.49 -4.04 2.35
N ILE A 90 -4.63 -3.46 2.70
CA ILE A 90 -5.16 -3.42 4.05
C ILE A 90 -6.67 -3.64 4.08
N LEU A 91 -7.10 -4.43 5.05
CA LEU A 91 -8.48 -4.60 5.48
C LEU A 91 -8.60 -4.04 6.89
N ALA A 92 -9.51 -3.08 7.07
CA ALA A 92 -9.88 -2.55 8.38
C ALA A 92 -11.32 -2.95 8.70
N ILE A 93 -11.52 -3.58 9.84
CA ILE A 93 -12.84 -4.00 10.34
C ILE A 93 -13.03 -3.39 11.72
N VAL A 94 -14.13 -2.66 11.91
CA VAL A 94 -14.53 -2.13 13.21
C VAL A 94 -15.81 -2.83 13.64
N THR A 95 -15.65 -3.78 14.55
CA THR A 95 -16.73 -4.50 15.20
C THR A 95 -17.31 -3.63 16.32
N ARG A 96 -18.61 -3.41 16.32
CA ARG A 96 -19.32 -2.63 17.33
C ARG A 96 -20.29 -3.51 18.12
N TYR A 97 -20.20 -3.43 19.44
CA TYR A 97 -21.22 -3.89 20.37
C TYR A 97 -21.97 -2.68 20.95
N TYR A 98 -23.28 -2.59 20.72
CA TYR A 98 -24.11 -1.48 21.19
C TYR A 98 -24.24 -1.47 22.72
N GLY A 99 -23.94 -0.32 23.33
CA GLY A 99 -23.93 -0.15 24.78
C GLY A 99 -25.21 0.39 25.41
N GLY A 100 -26.33 0.44 24.67
CA GLY A 100 -27.60 0.99 25.17
C GLY A 100 -27.74 2.51 25.06
N ILE A 101 -26.70 3.24 24.63
CA ILE A 101 -26.72 4.70 24.47
C ILE A 101 -26.49 5.07 23.00
N LYS A 102 -27.45 5.76 22.39
CA LYS A 102 -27.35 6.26 21.00
C LYS A 102 -26.25 7.32 20.89
N LEU A 103 -25.40 7.18 19.86
CA LEU A 103 -24.32 8.13 19.57
C LEU A 103 -24.76 9.26 18.62
N GLY A 104 -25.79 9.03 17.80
CA GLY A 104 -26.14 9.91 16.67
C GLY A 104 -25.11 9.84 15.54
N ALA A 105 -25.44 10.36 14.36
CA ALA A 105 -24.58 10.24 13.17
C ALA A 105 -23.18 10.84 13.39
N GLY A 106 -23.08 12.06 13.91
CA GLY A 106 -21.79 12.68 14.20
C GLY A 106 -20.97 11.95 15.28
N GLY A 107 -21.65 11.31 16.24
CA GLY A 107 -20.99 10.48 17.25
C GLY A 107 -20.44 9.18 16.68
N LEU A 108 -21.15 8.56 15.73
CA LEU A 108 -20.67 7.36 15.01
C LEU A 108 -19.47 7.69 14.14
N ILE A 109 -19.57 8.73 13.31
CA ILE A 109 -18.45 9.19 12.47
C ILE A 109 -17.20 9.40 13.31
N ARG A 110 -17.32 10.09 14.45
CA ARG A 110 -16.19 10.29 15.36
C ARG A 110 -15.69 8.98 15.94
N ALA A 111 -16.58 8.09 16.39
CA ALA A 111 -16.20 6.81 16.98
C ALA A 111 -15.45 5.91 16.00
N TYR A 112 -15.93 5.74 14.75
CA TYR A 112 -15.24 4.94 13.73
C TYR A 112 -13.90 5.57 13.35
N SER A 113 -13.87 6.89 13.12
CA SER A 113 -12.65 7.59 12.75
C SER A 113 -11.57 7.49 13.83
N THR A 114 -11.92 7.69 15.11
CA THR A 114 -10.95 7.56 16.20
C THR A 114 -10.53 6.10 16.42
N SER A 115 -11.44 5.14 16.26
CA SER A 115 -11.11 3.71 16.40
C SER A 115 -10.03 3.26 15.40
N ILE A 116 -10.08 3.74 14.14
CA ILE A 116 -9.03 3.48 13.15
C ILE A 116 -7.77 4.28 13.48
N SER A 117 -7.90 5.57 13.77
CA SER A 117 -6.75 6.45 14.00
C SER A 117 -5.90 6.00 15.19
N GLU A 118 -6.53 5.56 16.30
CA GLU A 118 -5.81 5.02 17.46
C GLU A 118 -5.18 3.66 17.16
N ALA A 119 -5.86 2.79 16.39
CA ALA A 119 -5.26 1.54 15.94
C ALA A 119 -3.99 1.79 15.11
N LEU A 120 -4.04 2.72 14.15
CA LEU A 120 -2.90 3.05 13.29
C LEU A 120 -1.67 3.55 14.05
N LYS A 121 -1.85 4.21 15.20
CA LYS A 121 -0.71 4.61 16.05
C LYS A 121 0.05 3.42 16.66
N LEU A 122 -0.62 2.27 16.79
CA LEU A 122 -0.06 1.03 17.33
C LEU A 122 0.45 0.09 16.21
N ALA A 123 0.16 0.42 14.96
CA ALA A 123 0.52 -0.38 13.81
C ALA A 123 1.97 -0.15 13.36
N THR A 124 2.63 -1.22 12.90
CA THR A 124 3.90 -1.11 12.18
C THR A 124 3.60 -0.93 10.69
N ILE A 125 3.97 0.23 10.16
CA ILE A 125 3.68 0.66 8.78
C ILE A 125 4.99 0.95 8.06
N GLU A 126 5.13 0.46 6.84
CA GLU A 126 6.28 0.72 5.97
C GLU A 126 5.86 1.36 4.65
N GLU A 127 6.77 2.11 4.05
CA GLU A 127 6.58 2.66 2.71
C GLU A 127 6.73 1.58 1.64
N ILE A 128 5.85 1.63 0.64
CA ILE A 128 5.97 0.82 -0.57
C ILE A 128 6.80 1.62 -1.56
N ILE A 129 7.93 1.05 -1.98
CA ILE A 129 8.79 1.63 -3.01
C ILE A 129 8.60 0.84 -4.29
N ASP A 130 7.96 1.47 -5.27
CA ASP A 130 7.80 0.90 -6.60
C ASP A 130 9.09 1.10 -7.38
N TYR A 131 9.63 0.01 -7.92
CA TYR A 131 10.83 0.03 -8.75
C TYR A 131 10.48 -0.29 -10.20
N GLN A 132 11.13 0.41 -11.12
CA GLN A 132 11.17 0.09 -12.54
C GLN A 132 12.58 -0.38 -12.92
N TYR A 133 12.64 -1.33 -13.84
CA TYR A 133 13.90 -1.93 -14.27
C TYR A 133 14.28 -1.40 -15.64
N TYR A 134 15.50 -0.87 -15.76
CA TYR A 134 16.00 -0.34 -17.03
C TYR A 134 17.25 -1.07 -17.46
N LYS A 135 17.38 -1.27 -18.77
CA LYS A 135 18.59 -1.77 -19.43
C LYS A 135 19.22 -0.62 -20.22
N ILE A 136 20.53 -0.43 -20.01
CA ILE A 136 21.37 0.45 -20.82
C ILE A 136 22.35 -0.42 -21.61
N VAL A 137 22.42 -0.22 -22.93
CA VAL A 137 23.39 -0.86 -23.82
C VAL A 137 24.20 0.23 -24.52
N THR A 138 25.51 0.20 -24.33
CA THR A 138 26.42 1.24 -24.87
C THR A 138 27.84 0.71 -25.05
N ASP A 139 28.75 1.48 -25.64
CA ASP A 139 30.16 1.09 -25.76
C ASP A 139 30.94 1.36 -24.46
N TYR A 140 32.23 1.03 -24.45
CA TYR A 140 33.07 1.19 -23.26
C TYR A 140 33.38 2.66 -22.93
N GLU A 141 33.44 3.54 -23.92
CA GLU A 141 33.75 4.95 -23.71
C GLU A 141 32.56 5.64 -23.03
N THR A 142 31.36 5.48 -23.59
CA THR A 142 30.12 6.01 -23.03
C THR A 142 29.79 5.36 -21.68
N ALA A 143 30.07 4.06 -21.50
CA ALA A 143 29.92 3.40 -20.20
C ALA A 143 30.82 4.03 -19.12
N ASN A 144 32.05 4.39 -19.46
CA ASN A 144 32.96 5.07 -18.53
C ASN A 144 32.47 6.47 -18.16
N ILE A 145 31.88 7.21 -19.10
CA ILE A 145 31.25 8.51 -18.83
C ILE A 145 30.07 8.34 -17.86
N LEU A 146 29.24 7.32 -18.10
CA LEU A 146 28.05 7.04 -17.29
C LEU A 146 28.39 6.53 -15.89
N ASN A 147 29.52 5.85 -15.67
CA ASN A 147 29.86 5.22 -14.39
C ASN A 147 29.68 6.16 -13.18
N ARG A 148 30.16 7.40 -13.26
CA ARG A 148 30.07 8.36 -12.15
C ARG A 148 28.63 8.78 -11.84
N PHE A 149 27.79 8.91 -12.86
CA PHE A 149 26.37 9.20 -12.70
C PHE A 149 25.64 7.99 -12.09
N LEU A 150 25.97 6.79 -12.59
CA LEU A 150 25.36 5.53 -12.21
C LEU A 150 25.77 5.02 -10.83
N GLU A 151 26.83 5.55 -10.22
CA GLU A 151 27.26 5.21 -8.85
C GLU A 151 26.15 5.46 -7.80
N ASN A 152 25.27 6.43 -8.05
CA ASN A 152 24.15 6.73 -7.15
C ASN A 152 22.95 5.80 -7.35
N TYR A 153 23.01 4.86 -8.30
CA TYR A 153 21.91 3.99 -8.66
C TYR A 153 22.25 2.52 -8.41
N ASN A 154 21.22 1.74 -8.08
CA ASN A 154 21.37 0.33 -7.79
C ASN A 154 21.48 -0.49 -9.08
N ILE A 155 22.70 -0.93 -9.38
CA ILE A 155 23.00 -1.79 -10.52
C ILE A 155 22.78 -3.25 -10.13
N ILE A 156 21.91 -3.93 -10.89
CA ILE A 156 21.49 -5.32 -10.64
C ILE A 156 22.37 -6.29 -11.41
N ASP A 157 22.78 -5.93 -12.62
CA ASP A 157 23.61 -6.78 -13.47
C ASP A 157 24.53 -5.92 -14.36
N LYS A 158 25.73 -6.44 -14.65
CA LYS A 158 26.71 -5.83 -15.54
C LYS A 158 27.32 -6.90 -16.45
N LYS A 159 27.24 -6.69 -17.76
CA LYS A 159 27.85 -7.58 -18.76
C LYS A 159 28.77 -6.80 -19.68
N PHE A 160 30.00 -7.27 -19.77
CA PHE A 160 31.04 -6.70 -20.62
C PHE A 160 31.34 -7.68 -21.76
N GLN A 161 30.87 -7.35 -22.96
CA GLN A 161 31.13 -8.11 -24.18
C GLN A 161 31.62 -7.14 -25.27
N THR A 162 31.14 -7.25 -26.50
CA THR A 162 31.37 -6.24 -27.55
C THR A 162 30.79 -4.88 -27.17
N LYS A 163 29.70 -4.88 -26.41
CA LYS A 163 29.10 -3.71 -25.76
C LYS A 163 29.01 -3.93 -24.25
N VAL A 164 28.88 -2.84 -23.52
CA VAL A 164 28.55 -2.83 -22.09
C VAL A 164 27.04 -2.85 -21.94
N THR A 165 26.52 -3.80 -21.17
CA THR A 165 25.11 -3.86 -20.78
C THR A 165 24.99 -3.71 -19.28
N LEU A 166 24.15 -2.78 -18.84
CA LEU A 166 23.91 -2.48 -17.43
C LEU A 166 22.41 -2.57 -17.15
N ILE A 167 22.03 -3.23 -16.05
CA ILE A 167 20.64 -3.33 -15.59
C ILE A 167 20.51 -2.62 -14.25
N PHE A 168 19.49 -1.78 -14.10
CA PHE A 168 19.26 -0.96 -12.90
C PHE A 168 17.84 -1.15 -12.37
N LYS A 169 17.69 -1.03 -11.04
CA LYS A 169 16.40 -0.68 -10.44
C LYS A 169 16.40 0.80 -10.12
N ILE A 170 15.36 1.48 -10.57
CA ILE A 170 15.12 2.90 -10.36
C ILE A 170 13.79 3.03 -9.64
N ILE A 171 13.71 3.90 -8.63
CA ILE A 171 12.42 4.21 -8.01
C ILE A 171 11.52 4.79 -9.11
N ALA A 172 10.31 4.28 -9.27
CA ALA A 172 9.43 4.64 -10.40
C ALA A 172 9.18 6.16 -10.49
N SER A 173 9.10 6.85 -9.34
CA SER A 173 8.95 8.31 -9.28
C SER A 173 10.19 9.08 -9.76
N GLU A 174 11.36 8.46 -9.80
CA GLU A 174 12.63 9.06 -10.25
C GLU A 174 12.97 8.69 -11.71
N ALA A 175 12.20 7.77 -12.32
CA ALA A 175 12.52 7.22 -13.64
C ALA A 175 12.66 8.28 -14.73
N THR A 176 11.74 9.26 -14.80
CA THR A 176 11.81 10.35 -15.78
C THR A 176 13.11 11.15 -15.67
N GLN A 177 13.48 11.55 -14.45
CA GLN A 177 14.71 12.29 -14.21
C GLN A 177 15.95 11.45 -14.52
N PHE A 178 15.94 10.18 -14.13
CA PHE A 178 17.02 9.24 -14.45
C PHE A 178 17.22 9.13 -15.97
N LEU A 179 16.15 8.96 -16.75
CA LEU A 179 16.20 8.83 -18.21
C LEU A 179 16.76 10.09 -18.87
N GLU A 180 16.35 11.27 -18.42
CA GLU A 180 16.88 12.55 -18.91
C GLU A 180 18.39 12.66 -18.65
N GLN A 181 18.82 12.39 -17.41
CA GLN A 181 20.23 12.46 -17.04
C GLN A 181 21.07 11.41 -17.79
N ALA A 182 20.60 10.16 -17.88
CA ALA A 182 21.29 9.09 -18.60
C ALA A 182 21.46 9.43 -20.09
N THR A 183 20.43 10.01 -20.71
CA THR A 183 20.49 10.46 -22.11
C THR A 183 21.50 11.60 -22.28
N ASN A 184 21.50 12.58 -21.38
CA ASN A 184 22.41 13.72 -21.43
C ASN A 184 23.88 13.31 -21.23
N TYR A 185 24.17 12.46 -20.22
CA TYR A 185 25.53 11.97 -19.97
C TYR A 185 26.04 11.09 -21.11
N SER A 186 25.16 10.32 -21.76
CA SER A 186 25.52 9.50 -22.92
C SER A 186 25.52 10.26 -24.25
N LYS A 187 25.16 11.55 -24.27
CA LYS A 187 24.95 12.33 -25.50
C LYS A 187 23.96 11.65 -26.47
N GLY A 188 23.05 10.83 -25.96
CA GLY A 188 22.10 10.04 -26.75
C GLY A 188 22.68 8.78 -27.43
N GLU A 189 23.92 8.40 -27.14
CA GLU A 189 24.58 7.23 -27.75
C GLU A 189 24.23 5.91 -27.05
N ALA A 190 23.71 5.99 -25.82
CA ALA A 190 23.28 4.81 -25.07
C ALA A 190 21.84 4.42 -25.44
N GLU A 191 21.62 3.14 -25.73
CA GLU A 191 20.29 2.58 -25.91
C GLU A 191 19.70 2.26 -24.53
N ILE A 192 18.60 2.93 -24.16
CA ILE A 192 17.93 2.76 -22.87
C ILE A 192 16.54 2.20 -23.09
N SER A 193 16.22 1.08 -22.43
CA SER A 193 14.92 0.41 -22.55
C SER A 193 14.37 -0.01 -21.19
N LEU A 194 13.08 0.19 -20.96
CA LEU A 194 12.36 -0.40 -19.83
C LEU A 194 12.31 -1.92 -20.00
N LEU A 195 12.56 -2.65 -18.91
CA LEU A 195 12.44 -4.11 -18.84
C LEU A 195 11.10 -4.50 -18.25
N ASP A 196 10.63 -5.68 -18.64
CA ASP A 196 9.39 -6.24 -18.12
C ASP A 196 9.59 -6.72 -16.68
N ASP A 197 8.78 -6.20 -15.76
CA ASP A 197 8.93 -6.32 -14.31
C ASP A 197 8.78 -7.78 -13.81
N SER A 198 8.17 -8.65 -14.60
CA SER A 198 7.87 -10.06 -14.27
C SER A 198 9.10 -10.92 -13.94
N ILE A 199 10.29 -10.50 -14.36
CA ILE A 199 11.55 -11.20 -14.09
C ILE A 199 12.15 -10.80 -12.73
N TYR A 200 11.87 -9.59 -12.24
CA TYR A 200 12.58 -9.00 -11.09
C TYR A 200 11.70 -8.69 -9.87
N ASN A 201 10.37 -8.59 -10.02
CA ASN A 201 9.43 -8.32 -8.92
C ASN A 201 8.94 -9.58 -8.17
N LYS A 202 9.62 -10.72 -8.30
CA LYS A 202 9.19 -12.01 -7.72
C LYS A 202 9.20 -12.13 -6.18
N ASN A 203 9.47 -11.06 -5.43
CA ASN A 203 9.61 -11.10 -3.97
C ASN A 203 8.88 -9.94 -3.24
N LEU A 204 7.71 -9.51 -3.73
CA LEU A 204 6.80 -8.64 -2.96
C LEU A 204 5.62 -9.44 -2.42
#